data_AF-A0AA87ZW91-F1
#
_entry.id   AF-A0AA87ZW91-F1
#
_cell.length_a   1.000
_cell.length_b   1.000
_cell.length_c   1.000
_cell.angle_alpha   90.00
_cell.angle_beta   90.00
_cell.angle_gamma   90.00
#
_symmetry.space_group_name_H-M   'P 1'
#
loop_
_entity.id
_entity.type
_entity.pdbx_description
1 polymer ?
#
loop_
_entity_poly.entity_id
_entity_poly.type
_entity_poly.pdbx_seq_one_letter_code
_entity_poly.pdbx_strand_id
1 'polypeptide(L)'
;MSSKVVYEGWMVRYGRRKIGRSFIHMRYFVLESRLLAYYKRKPQDNQVPIKTMLIDGNCRVEDRGLKTHHGHMVYVLSVYNKKEKYHRITLRKYKQQIAVFKCVVYLAPA
;
A
#
# COMPACT_ATOMS: atom_id res chain seq x y z
N MET A 1 -23.98 0.60 1.61
CA MET A 1 -23.42 -0.67 2.12
C MET A 1 -22.01 -0.38 2.61
N SER A 2 -21.73 -0.59 3.90
CA SER A 2 -20.39 -0.38 4.47
C SER A 2 -19.41 -1.38 3.84
N SER A 3 -18.44 -0.90 3.07
CA SER A 3 -17.36 -1.74 2.56
C SER A 3 -16.53 -2.21 3.75
N LYS A 4 -16.62 -3.51 4.06
CA LYS A 4 -15.89 -4.09 5.20
C LYS A 4 -14.38 -3.89 4.97
N VAL A 5 -13.74 -3.13 5.86
CA VAL A 5 -12.29 -2.98 5.88
C VAL A 5 -11.68 -4.36 6.14
N VAL A 6 -10.85 -4.81 5.20
CA VAL A 6 -10.18 -6.11 5.28
C VAL A 6 -8.86 -5.95 6.04
N TYR A 7 -8.20 -4.81 5.88
CA TYR A 7 -6.98 -4.48 6.61
C TYR A 7 -6.80 -2.96 6.73
N GLU A 8 -6.29 -2.50 7.86
CA GLU A 8 -5.81 -1.14 8.01
C GLU A 8 -4.52 -1.07 8.83
N GLY A 9 -3.73 -0.02 8.62
CA GLY A 9 -2.59 0.26 9.47
C GLY A 9 -1.52 1.13 8.85
N TRP A 10 -0.59 1.57 9.69
CA TRP A 10 0.55 2.36 9.28
C TRP A 10 1.52 1.56 8.42
N MET A 11 1.97 2.16 7.32
CA MET A 11 3.04 1.63 6.46
C MET A 11 3.88 2.78 5.91
N VAL A 12 5.12 2.45 5.57
CA VAL A 12 5.99 3.44 4.92
C VAL A 12 5.81 3.33 3.41
N ARG A 13 5.28 4.38 2.81
CA ARG A 13 5.26 4.59 1.36
C ARG A 13 6.56 5.24 0.92
N TYR A 14 7.16 4.74 -0.15
CA TYR A 14 8.34 5.37 -0.72
C TYR A 14 8.33 5.31 -2.25
N GLY A 15 9.17 6.12 -2.88
CA GLY A 15 9.28 6.17 -4.33
C GLY A 15 10.13 7.35 -4.80
N ARG A 16 10.07 7.62 -6.11
CA ARG A 16 10.75 8.75 -6.75
C ARG A 16 9.70 9.71 -7.29
N ARG A 17 9.86 11.01 -7.03
CA ARG A 17 9.04 12.06 -7.66
C ARG A 17 9.47 12.24 -9.12
N LYS A 18 8.65 12.93 -9.92
CA LYS A 18 8.97 13.26 -11.33
C LYS A 18 10.33 13.97 -11.46
N ILE A 19 10.70 14.82 -10.50
CA ILE A 19 11.96 15.59 -10.49
C ILE A 19 13.07 14.81 -9.76
N GLY A 20 13.13 13.49 -9.92
CA GLY A 20 14.22 12.63 -9.44
C GLY A 20 14.39 12.49 -7.91
N ARG A 21 13.76 13.33 -7.08
CA ARG A 21 13.90 13.28 -5.61
C ARG A 21 13.14 12.10 -5.03
N SER A 22 13.82 11.29 -4.22
CA SER A 22 13.18 10.21 -3.46
C SER A 22 12.26 10.80 -2.38
N PHE A 23 11.24 10.04 -2.00
CA PHE A 23 10.41 10.36 -0.84
C PHE A 23 10.17 9.10 -0.01
N ILE A 24 10.03 9.31 1.30
CA ILE A 24 9.73 8.27 2.28
C ILE A 24 8.72 8.87 3.25
N HIS A 25 7.54 8.28 3.33
CA HIS A 25 6.40 8.84 4.03
C HIS A 25 5.67 7.74 4.81
N MET A 26 5.51 7.91 6.12
CA MET A 26 4.58 7.11 6.90
C MET A 26 3.14 7.52 6.55
N ARG A 27 2.30 6.57 6.15
CA ARG A 27 0.90 6.80 5.80
C ARG A 27 0.03 5.70 6.39
N TYR A 28 -1.21 6.05 6.70
CA TYR A 28 -2.20 5.08 7.18
C TYR A 28 -2.89 4.48 5.98
N PHE A 29 -2.74 3.17 5.77
CA PHE A 29 -3.35 2.45 4.66
C PHE A 29 -4.65 1.82 5.12
N VAL A 30 -5.66 1.88 4.27
CA VAL A 30 -6.93 1.19 4.42
C VAL A 30 -7.13 0.35 3.16
N LEU A 31 -7.37 -0.93 3.36
CA LEU A 31 -7.61 -1.91 2.32
C LEU A 31 -9.00 -2.49 2.57
N GLU A 32 -9.89 -2.18 1.64
CA GLU A 32 -11.22 -2.74 1.54
C GLU A 32 -11.24 -3.81 0.44
N SER A 33 -12.38 -4.49 0.25
CA SER A 33 -12.49 -5.58 -0.73
C SER A 33 -12.06 -5.21 -2.15
N ARG A 34 -12.30 -3.96 -2.59
CA ARG A 34 -12.02 -3.50 -3.96
C ARG A 34 -11.23 -2.19 -4.01
N LEU A 35 -10.75 -1.69 -2.88
CA LEU A 35 -10.14 -0.36 -2.79
C LEU A 35 -8.94 -0.38 -1.87
N LEU A 36 -7.81 0.12 -2.38
CA LEU A 36 -6.67 0.49 -1.56
C LEU A 36 -6.59 2.01 -1.47
N ALA A 37 -6.62 2.54 -0.26
CA ALA A 37 -6.51 3.96 0.03
C ALA A 37 -5.41 4.24 1.05
N TYR A 38 -4.88 5.47 1.06
CA TYR A 38 -4.06 5.92 2.18
C TYR A 38 -4.22 7.38 2.53
N TYR A 39 -3.95 7.67 3.80
CA TYR A 39 -4.23 8.92 4.47
C TYR A 39 -2.97 9.45 5.18
N LYS A 40 -2.95 10.76 5.48
CA LYS A 40 -1.86 11.35 6.28
C LYS A 40 -1.89 10.83 7.72
N ARG A 41 -3.08 10.55 8.23
CA ARG A 41 -3.38 10.06 9.59
C ARG A 41 -4.45 8.96 9.52
N LYS A 42 -4.73 8.27 10.62
CA LYS A 42 -5.86 7.35 10.67
C LYS A 42 -7.15 8.14 10.34
N PRO A 43 -7.94 7.73 9.32
CA PRO A 43 -9.13 8.47 8.95
C PRO A 43 -10.14 8.48 10.11
N GLN A 44 -10.68 9.66 10.36
CA GLN A 44 -11.85 9.91 11.22
C GLN A 44 -12.85 10.72 10.38
N ASP A 45 -14.14 10.48 10.61
CA ASP A 45 -15.24 11.15 9.90
C ASP A 45 -15.09 11.08 8.36
N ASN A 46 -15.33 12.20 7.68
CA ASN A 46 -15.32 12.33 6.22
C ASN A 46 -13.92 12.66 5.64
N GLN A 47 -12.84 12.20 6.27
CA GLN A 47 -11.51 12.44 5.74
C GLN A 47 -11.35 11.82 4.33
N VAL A 48 -10.83 12.63 3.40
CA VAL A 48 -10.57 12.22 2.02
C VAL A 48 -9.18 11.57 1.92
N PRO A 49 -9.05 10.42 1.25
CA PRO A 49 -7.75 9.78 1.03
C PRO A 49 -6.82 10.64 0.18
N ILE A 50 -5.51 10.55 0.44
CA ILE A 50 -4.50 11.22 -0.40
C ILE A 50 -4.48 10.61 -1.81
N LYS A 51 -4.68 9.28 -1.89
CA LYS A 51 -4.83 8.56 -3.15
C LYS A 51 -5.56 7.26 -2.87
N THR A 52 -6.41 6.91 -3.83
CA THR A 52 -7.09 5.64 -3.93
C THR A 52 -6.56 4.86 -5.13
N MET A 53 -6.83 3.57 -5.14
CA MET A 53 -6.59 2.68 -6.26
C MET A 53 -7.61 1.56 -6.20
N LEU A 54 -8.35 1.36 -7.30
CA LEU A 54 -9.27 0.26 -7.43
C LEU A 54 -8.47 -1.05 -7.57
N ILE A 55 -8.91 -2.07 -6.86
CA ILE A 55 -8.42 -3.44 -6.99
C ILE A 55 -9.40 -4.14 -7.93
N ASP A 56 -8.94 -4.32 -9.18
CA ASP A 56 -9.65 -5.01 -10.26
C ASP A 56 -8.69 -6.00 -10.94
N GLY A 57 -9.15 -6.69 -11.98
CA GLY A 57 -8.32 -7.64 -12.74
C GLY A 57 -7.07 -7.02 -13.42
N ASN A 58 -6.91 -5.69 -13.41
CA ASN A 58 -5.72 -4.99 -13.91
C ASN A 58 -4.71 -4.66 -12.81
N CYS A 59 -5.11 -4.78 -11.54
CA CYS A 59 -4.24 -4.63 -10.38
C CYS A 59 -3.17 -5.74 -10.37
N ARG A 60 -1.93 -5.36 -10.09
CA ARG A 60 -0.81 -6.28 -9.93
C ARG A 60 -0.06 -5.94 -8.67
N VAL A 61 0.39 -7.01 -8.02
CA VAL A 61 1.21 -6.97 -6.82
C VAL A 61 2.57 -7.53 -7.21
N GLU A 62 3.60 -6.70 -7.10
CA GLU A 62 4.99 -7.11 -7.26
C GLU A 62 5.56 -7.36 -5.87
N ASP A 63 5.89 -8.62 -5.61
CA ASP A 63 6.66 -8.99 -4.44
C ASP A 63 8.12 -8.58 -4.63
N ARG A 64 8.62 -7.65 -3.80
CA ARG A 64 10.00 -7.18 -3.86
C ARG A 64 10.87 -7.77 -2.76
N GLY A 65 10.33 -8.73 -2.00
CA GLY A 65 11.06 -9.47 -1.01
C GLY A 65 11.34 -8.70 0.28
N LEU A 66 12.11 -9.37 1.14
CA LEU A 66 12.68 -8.82 2.35
C LEU A 66 13.96 -8.05 2.01
N LYS A 67 14.11 -6.84 2.55
CA LYS A 67 15.28 -5.99 2.37
C LYS A 67 15.82 -5.55 3.72
N THR A 68 17.13 -5.35 3.80
CA THR A 68 17.76 -4.75 4.99
C THR A 68 17.87 -3.25 4.79
N HIS A 69 17.36 -2.47 5.75
CA HIS A 69 17.41 -1.02 5.73
C HIS A 69 17.81 -0.51 7.12
N HIS A 70 18.99 0.11 7.25
CA HIS A 70 19.60 0.49 8.54
C HIS A 70 19.59 -0.65 9.56
N GLY A 71 20.00 -1.87 9.16
CA GLY A 71 20.02 -3.04 10.04
C GLY A 71 18.66 -3.68 10.33
N HIS A 72 17.54 -3.06 9.92
CA HIS A 72 16.20 -3.63 10.10
C HIS A 72 15.72 -4.37 8.85
N MET A 73 15.13 -5.55 9.05
CA MET A 73 14.47 -6.30 7.98
C MET A 73 13.10 -5.69 7.67
N VAL A 74 12.96 -5.12 6.47
CA VAL A 74 11.72 -4.53 5.96
C VAL A 74 11.26 -5.28 4.73
N TYR A 75 9.99 -5.65 4.72
CA TYR A 75 9.39 -6.32 3.57
C TYR A 75 8.83 -5.29 2.61
N VAL A 76 9.03 -5.48 1.31
CA VAL A 76 8.62 -4.52 0.28
C VAL A 76 7.61 -5.12 -0.69
N LEU A 77 6.53 -4.39 -0.93
CA LEU A 77 5.54 -4.70 -1.95
C LEU A 77 5.32 -3.48 -2.86
N SER A 78 5.06 -3.70 -4.14
CA SER A 78 4.49 -2.66 -5.01
C SER A 78 3.16 -3.08 -5.57
N VAL A 79 2.17 -2.21 -5.47
CA VAL A 79 0.86 -2.42 -6.08
C VAL A 79 0.66 -1.39 -7.19
N TYR A 80 0.21 -1.82 -8.36
CA TYR A 80 0.00 -0.94 -9.51
C TYR A 80 -1.12 -1.47 -10.39
N ASN A 81 -1.77 -0.57 -11.12
CA ASN A 81 -2.68 -0.92 -12.19
C ASN A 81 -1.91 -0.98 -13.51
N LYS A 82 -2.04 -2.07 -14.28
CA LYS A 82 -1.35 -2.22 -15.58
C LYS A 82 -1.75 -1.16 -16.61
N LYS A 83 -2.99 -0.68 -16.58
CA LYS A 83 -3.48 0.38 -17.48
C LYS A 83 -2.92 1.75 -17.09
N GLU A 84 -2.61 1.96 -15.81
CA GLU A 84 -2.11 3.24 -15.26
C GLU A 84 -0.67 3.11 -14.77
N LYS A 85 0.29 3.10 -15.70
CA LYS A 85 1.73 2.86 -15.41
C LYS A 85 2.33 3.80 -14.35
N TYR A 86 1.80 5.01 -14.17
CA TYR A 86 2.33 6.00 -13.22
C TYR A 86 1.75 5.88 -11.81
N HIS A 87 0.80 4.99 -11.58
CA HIS A 87 0.02 4.93 -10.34
C HIS A 87 0.49 3.89 -9.32
N ARG A 88 1.75 3.47 -9.45
CA ARG A 88 2.37 2.52 -8.54
C ARG A 88 2.49 3.04 -7.11
N ILE A 89 2.10 2.21 -6.17
CA ILE A 89 2.23 2.41 -4.74
C ILE A 89 3.24 1.40 -4.21
N THR A 90 4.43 1.85 -3.82
CA THR A 90 5.43 0.99 -3.17
C THR A 90 5.43 1.22 -1.66
N LEU A 91 5.32 0.12 -0.93
CA LEU A 91 5.13 0.08 0.51
C LEU A 91 6.19 -0.81 1.16
N ARG A 92 6.60 -0.43 2.37
CA ARG A 92 7.39 -1.29 3.24
C ARG A 92 6.77 -1.39 4.63
N LYS A 93 6.87 -2.58 5.21
CA LYS A 93 6.48 -2.85 6.61
C LYS A 93 7.51 -3.76 7.28
N TYR A 94 7.64 -3.64 8.59
CA TYR A 94 8.52 -4.51 9.37
C TYR A 94 8.04 -5.97 9.31
N LYS A 95 8.99 -6.91 9.31
CA LYS A 95 8.75 -8.35 9.10
C LYS A 95 7.61 -8.93 9.95
N GLN A 96 7.51 -8.54 11.22
CA GLN A 96 6.47 -9.05 12.13
C GLN A 96 5.04 -8.63 11.74
N GLN A 97 4.87 -7.53 11.00
CA GLN A 97 3.54 -6.99 10.66
C GLN A 97 3.15 -7.20 9.17
N ILE A 98 4.05 -7.76 8.35
CA ILE A 98 3.81 -7.93 6.91
C ILE A 98 3.00 -9.18 6.58
N ALA A 99 3.05 -10.24 7.39
CA ALA A 99 2.36 -11.50 7.10
C ALA A 99 0.85 -11.28 6.88
N VAL A 100 0.23 -10.46 7.74
CA VAL A 100 -1.18 -10.09 7.63
C VAL A 100 -1.44 -9.28 6.36
N PHE A 101 -0.59 -8.30 6.03
CA PHE A 101 -0.78 -7.48 4.84
C PHE A 101 -0.56 -8.26 3.54
N LYS A 102 0.41 -9.17 3.51
CA LYS A 102 0.63 -10.08 2.39
C LYS A 102 -0.59 -10.96 2.16
N CYS A 103 -1.05 -11.67 3.17
CA CYS A 103 -2.24 -12.51 3.04
C CYS A 103 -3.40 -11.69 2.51
N VAL A 104 -3.64 -10.48 3.01
CA VAL A 104 -4.76 -9.67 2.54
C VAL A 104 -4.57 -9.13 1.12
N VAL A 105 -3.36 -8.76 0.71
CA VAL A 105 -3.10 -8.28 -0.66
C VAL A 105 -3.13 -9.41 -1.70
N TYR A 106 -2.71 -10.63 -1.33
CA TYR A 106 -2.80 -11.80 -2.20
C TYR A 106 -4.19 -12.46 -2.20
N LEU A 107 -4.99 -12.28 -1.14
CA LEU A 107 -6.36 -12.78 -1.02
C LEU A 107 -7.42 -11.74 -1.40
N ALA A 108 -7.05 -10.48 -1.66
CA ALA A 108 -7.94 -9.52 -2.27
C ALA A 108 -8.27 -10.05 -3.68
N PRO A 109 -9.54 -10.39 -3.96
CA PRO A 109 -9.91 -11.06 -5.20
C PRO A 109 -9.50 -10.21 -6.40
N ALA A 110 -8.92 -10.89 -7.41
CA ALA A 110 -8.73 -10.33 -8.74
C ALA A 110 -10.07 -10.00 -9.42
#